data_AF-A0A7J8LT10-F1
#
_entry.id   AF-A0A7J8LT10-F1
#
_cell.length_a   1.000
_cell.length_b   1.000
_cell.length_c   1.000
_cell.angle_alpha   90.00
_cell.angle_beta   90.00
_cell.angle_gamma   90.00
#
_symmetry.space_group_name_H-M   'P 1'
#
loop_
_entity.id
_entity.type
_entity.pdbx_description
1 polymer ?
#
loop_
_entity_poly.entity_id
_entity_poly.type
_entity_poly.pdbx_seq_one_letter_code
_entity_poly.pdbx_strand_id
1 'polypeptide(L)'
;PDEAAVDGGGDGEDCCWTKLPPELLREVLLRIEDSETHWPQRKTVVACAGVCSSWRLIVKEIVKFPEISGKLTFPISVKQPGPKDGLLHCFIKRNRSTHTYCLYLSLTNALTDDGKFLLAARKHKRPTHNDYIISLRAEDMSRESSSYVGKLRSNYLGNRYTILAGQSADTGSKMAKNHSPGLPNLKHASSKIHLVNYSMAHISYELEVLGSR
;
A
#
# COMPACT_ATOMS: atom_id res chain seq x y z
N PRO A 1 38.03 28.71 35.37
CA PRO A 1 39.23 28.06 34.80
C PRO A 1 39.27 26.58 35.17
N ASP A 2 39.08 25.60 34.30
CA ASP A 2 38.86 25.57 32.87
C ASP A 2 38.11 24.26 32.53
N GLU A 3 37.44 24.33 31.39
CA GLU A 3 37.03 23.32 30.42
C GLU A 3 37.38 21.83 30.63
N ALA A 4 36.40 20.95 30.38
CA ALA A 4 36.33 20.23 29.10
C ALA A 4 35.00 19.47 28.94
N ALA A 5 34.27 19.80 27.88
CA ALA A 5 33.08 19.13 27.41
C ALA A 5 33.42 17.77 26.79
N VAL A 6 32.66 16.73 27.12
CA VAL A 6 32.64 15.48 26.36
C VAL A 6 31.54 15.61 25.31
N ASP A 7 31.96 15.99 24.11
CA ASP A 7 31.16 15.97 22.89
C ASP A 7 30.91 14.51 22.49
N GLY A 8 29.72 14.02 22.83
CA GLY A 8 29.20 12.72 22.39
C GLY A 8 28.50 12.86 21.04
N GLY A 9 29.23 13.29 20.02
CA GLY A 9 28.80 13.27 18.62
C GLY A 9 28.63 11.84 18.13
N GLY A 10 27.45 11.26 18.34
CA GLY A 10 27.03 10.03 17.67
C GLY A 10 26.78 10.31 16.20
N ASP A 11 27.87 10.36 15.43
CA ASP A 11 27.87 10.45 13.98
C ASP A 11 27.08 9.26 13.42
N GLY A 12 25.92 9.56 12.84
CA GLY A 12 25.10 8.55 12.21
C GLY A 12 25.90 7.96 11.07
N GLU A 13 26.32 6.69 11.21
CA GLU A 13 27.05 5.93 10.21
C GLU A 13 26.44 6.15 8.82
N ASP A 14 27.10 7.02 8.05
CA ASP A 14 26.86 7.19 6.64
C ASP A 14 27.07 5.81 5.99
N CYS A 15 25.97 5.13 5.69
CA CYS A 15 25.97 3.81 5.10
C CYS A 15 26.94 3.81 3.91
N CYS A 16 27.93 2.91 3.89
CA CYS A 16 28.96 2.81 2.84
C CYS A 16 28.44 2.93 1.39
N TRP A 17 27.19 2.55 1.15
CA TRP A 17 26.49 2.66 -0.12
C TRP A 17 26.11 4.08 -0.57
N THR A 18 26.07 5.08 0.34
CA THR A 18 25.85 6.50 -0.02
C THR A 18 27.05 7.09 -0.76
N LYS A 19 28.22 6.47 -0.63
CA LYS A 19 29.47 6.86 -1.30
C LYS A 19 29.61 6.31 -2.72
N LEU A 20 28.74 5.38 -3.14
CA LEU A 20 28.76 4.83 -4.49
C LEU A 20 28.23 5.89 -5.47
N PRO A 21 28.93 6.18 -6.59
CA PRO A 21 28.43 7.07 -7.62
C PRO A 21 27.02 6.65 -8.09
N PRO A 22 26.06 7.58 -8.18
CA PRO A 22 24.67 7.25 -8.48
C PRO A 22 24.50 6.55 -9.84
N GLU A 23 25.41 6.79 -10.79
CA GLU A 23 25.43 6.15 -12.10
C GLU A 23 25.73 4.64 -11.98
N LEU A 24 26.75 4.29 -11.18
CA LEU A 24 27.12 2.89 -10.93
C LEU A 24 26.03 2.18 -10.13
N LEU A 25 25.45 2.87 -9.14
CA LEU A 25 24.32 2.34 -8.39
C LEU A 25 23.14 2.03 -9.31
N ARG A 26 22.80 2.97 -10.21
CA ARG A 26 21.72 2.79 -11.19
C ARG A 26 21.99 1.60 -12.11
N GLU A 27 23.23 1.44 -12.58
CA GLU A 27 23.63 0.32 -13.43
C GLU A 27 23.49 -1.03 -12.73
N VAL A 28 23.92 -1.13 -11.46
CA VAL A 28 23.76 -2.34 -10.65
C VAL A 28 22.27 -2.65 -10.45
N LEU A 29 21.47 -1.66 -10.06
CA LEU A 29 20.03 -1.85 -9.83
C LEU A 29 19.27 -2.20 -11.12
N LEU A 30 19.68 -1.66 -12.26
CA LEU A 30 19.13 -2.02 -13.57
C LEU A 30 19.43 -3.50 -13.90
N ARG A 31 20.67 -3.95 -13.70
CA ARG A 31 21.02 -5.36 -13.88
C ARG A 31 20.20 -6.28 -12.99
N ILE A 32 19.95 -5.88 -11.74
CA ILE A 32 19.10 -6.64 -10.82
C ILE A 32 17.67 -6.73 -11.38
N GLU A 33 17.09 -5.61 -11.81
CA GLU A 33 15.75 -5.57 -12.41
C GLU A 33 15.61 -6.47 -13.65
N ASP A 34 16.62 -6.46 -14.52
CA ASP A 34 16.64 -7.27 -15.74
C ASP A 34 16.82 -8.77 -15.45
N SER A 35 17.59 -9.10 -14.41
CA SER A 35 17.84 -10.49 -14.00
C SER A 35 16.66 -11.13 -13.25
N GLU A 36 15.88 -10.34 -12.49
CA GLU A 36 14.79 -10.83 -11.63
C GLU A 36 13.40 -10.47 -12.18
N THR A 37 13.02 -11.15 -13.26
CA THR A 37 11.79 -10.83 -13.99
C THR A 37 10.53 -11.36 -13.29
N HIS A 38 10.59 -12.53 -12.63
CA HIS A 38 9.45 -13.16 -11.96
C HIS A 38 9.55 -13.15 -10.43
N TRP A 39 8.39 -13.29 -9.78
CA TRP A 39 8.33 -13.54 -8.34
C TRP A 39 8.64 -15.03 -8.07
N PRO A 40 9.30 -15.39 -6.94
CA PRO A 40 9.66 -14.58 -5.78
C PRO A 40 11.01 -13.89 -5.87
N GLN A 41 11.81 -14.14 -6.92
CA GLN A 41 13.16 -13.62 -7.05
C GLN A 41 13.18 -12.09 -6.96
N ARG A 42 12.22 -11.45 -7.63
CA ARG A 42 11.95 -10.01 -7.60
C ARG A 42 11.75 -9.37 -6.21
N LYS A 43 11.73 -10.15 -5.12
CA LYS A 43 11.85 -9.64 -3.75
C LYS A 43 13.13 -8.85 -3.54
N THR A 44 14.23 -9.17 -4.23
CA THR A 44 15.49 -8.41 -4.10
C THR A 44 15.32 -6.98 -4.58
N VAL A 45 14.64 -6.75 -5.70
CA VAL A 45 14.29 -5.40 -6.19
C VAL A 45 13.55 -4.58 -5.12
N VAL A 46 12.60 -5.21 -4.41
CA VAL A 46 11.87 -4.56 -3.31
C VAL A 46 12.79 -4.29 -2.11
N ALA A 47 13.69 -5.23 -1.80
CA ALA A 47 14.68 -5.09 -0.72
C ALA A 47 15.66 -3.94 -1.01
N CYS A 48 16.14 -3.80 -2.25
CA CYS A 48 16.99 -2.69 -2.68
C CYS A 48 16.33 -1.33 -2.43
N ALA A 49 15.04 -1.18 -2.71
CA ALA A 49 14.30 0.05 -2.42
C ALA A 49 14.11 0.33 -0.92
N GLY A 50 14.41 -0.66 -0.07
CA GLY A 50 14.39 -0.56 1.39
C GLY A 50 15.69 -0.07 2.00
N VAL A 51 16.81 -0.08 1.26
CA VAL A 51 18.16 0.21 1.79
C VAL A 51 18.28 1.65 2.29
N CYS A 52 18.01 2.64 1.43
CA CYS A 52 17.99 4.05 1.81
C CYS A 52 17.10 4.86 0.86
N SER A 53 16.92 6.17 1.13
CA SER A 53 16.11 7.07 0.31
C SER A 53 16.61 7.17 -1.13
N SER A 54 17.93 7.27 -1.32
CA SER A 54 18.56 7.36 -2.66
C SER A 54 18.27 6.10 -3.50
N TRP A 55 18.53 4.91 -2.94
CA TRP A 55 18.23 3.64 -3.61
C TRP A 55 16.74 3.53 -3.95
N ARG A 56 15.85 3.91 -3.00
CA ARG A 56 14.40 3.90 -3.22
C ARG A 56 13.97 4.73 -4.42
N LEU A 57 14.54 5.92 -4.59
CA LEU A 57 14.22 6.80 -5.73
C LEU A 57 14.66 6.16 -7.05
N ILE A 58 15.89 5.65 -7.10
CA ILE A 58 16.45 5.01 -8.29
C ILE A 58 15.65 3.76 -8.67
N VAL A 59 15.36 2.86 -7.72
CA VAL A 59 14.57 1.65 -8.00
C VAL A 59 13.16 2.01 -8.49
N LYS A 60 12.50 3.03 -7.90
CA LYS A 60 11.19 3.50 -8.40
C LYS A 60 11.25 3.99 -9.84
N GLU A 61 12.32 4.68 -10.21
CA GLU A 61 12.55 5.14 -11.59
C GLU A 61 12.77 3.97 -12.56
N ILE A 62 13.52 2.94 -12.13
CA ILE A 62 13.85 1.76 -12.93
C ILE A 62 12.61 0.88 -13.15
N VAL A 63 11.88 0.56 -12.09
CA VAL A 63 10.74 -0.39 -12.15
C VAL A 63 9.56 0.14 -12.96
N LYS A 64 9.43 1.47 -13.09
CA LYS A 64 8.30 2.17 -13.72
C LYS A 64 6.93 1.79 -13.10
N PHE A 65 5.88 2.41 -13.61
CA PHE A 65 4.50 2.13 -13.20
C PHE A 65 3.98 0.85 -13.87
N PRO A 66 3.03 0.11 -13.24
CA PRO A 66 2.47 -1.12 -13.80
C PRO A 66 1.85 -0.95 -15.19
N GLU A 67 1.34 0.24 -15.50
CA GLU A 67 0.84 0.60 -16.83
C GLU A 67 1.90 0.44 -17.94
N ILE A 68 3.17 0.71 -17.61
CA ILE A 68 4.31 0.61 -18.53
C ILE A 68 5.05 -0.71 -18.35
N SER A 69 5.34 -1.10 -17.11
CA SER A 69 6.17 -2.28 -16.83
C SER A 69 5.41 -3.60 -16.85
N GLY A 70 4.08 -3.57 -16.70
CA GLY A 70 3.25 -4.77 -16.53
C GLY A 70 3.49 -5.50 -15.22
N LYS A 71 4.29 -4.97 -14.29
CA LYS A 71 4.71 -5.66 -13.07
C LYS A 71 4.20 -4.95 -11.81
N LEU A 72 3.56 -5.71 -10.92
CA LEU A 72 3.17 -5.23 -9.58
C LEU A 72 4.31 -5.43 -8.58
N THR A 73 5.37 -4.62 -8.64
CA THR A 73 6.57 -4.80 -7.80
C THR A 73 6.33 -4.36 -6.36
N PHE A 74 5.88 -3.13 -6.16
CA PHE A 74 5.66 -2.54 -4.84
C PHE A 74 4.21 -2.69 -4.36
N PRO A 75 3.95 -2.69 -3.04
CA PRO A 75 2.58 -2.72 -2.52
C PRO A 75 1.70 -1.57 -3.05
N ILE A 76 2.27 -0.38 -3.22
CA ILE A 76 1.55 0.79 -3.74
C ILE A 76 1.10 0.62 -5.20
N SER A 77 1.79 -0.23 -5.98
CA SER A 77 1.47 -0.50 -7.38
C SER A 77 0.08 -1.09 -7.57
N VAL A 78 -0.49 -1.72 -6.54
CA VAL A 78 -1.86 -2.27 -6.59
C VAL A 78 -2.93 -1.18 -6.75
N LYS A 79 -2.64 0.07 -6.35
CA LYS A 79 -3.55 1.22 -6.55
C LYS A 79 -3.37 1.92 -7.90
N GLN A 80 -2.39 1.50 -8.70
CA GLN A 80 -2.07 2.14 -9.97
C GLN A 80 -2.80 1.44 -11.13
N PRO A 81 -3.01 2.14 -12.26
CA PRO A 81 -3.56 1.52 -13.46
C PRO A 81 -2.74 0.30 -13.89
N GLY A 82 -3.43 -0.75 -14.34
CA GLY A 82 -2.80 -1.94 -14.89
C GLY A 82 -2.18 -1.70 -16.28
N PRO A 83 -1.43 -2.68 -16.81
CA PRO A 83 -0.85 -2.62 -18.15
C PRO A 83 -1.92 -2.41 -19.24
N LYS A 84 -1.57 -1.66 -20.28
CA LYS A 84 -2.47 -1.42 -21.44
C LYS A 84 -2.59 -2.65 -22.34
N ASP A 85 -1.47 -3.34 -22.55
CA ASP A 85 -1.33 -4.36 -23.59
C ASP A 85 -1.24 -5.78 -23.02
N GLY A 86 -1.73 -6.01 -21.80
CA GLY A 86 -1.64 -7.31 -21.13
C GLY A 86 -2.61 -7.49 -19.97
N LEU A 87 -2.76 -8.73 -19.51
CA LEU A 87 -3.63 -9.09 -18.39
C LEU A 87 -2.81 -9.47 -17.16
N LEU A 88 -3.26 -9.00 -15.99
CA LEU A 88 -2.76 -9.48 -14.70
C LEU A 88 -3.65 -10.62 -14.20
N HIS A 89 -3.17 -11.84 -14.32
CA HIS A 89 -3.88 -13.00 -13.80
C HIS A 89 -3.77 -13.05 -12.27
N CYS A 90 -4.91 -13.05 -11.59
CA CYS A 90 -4.99 -13.08 -10.12
C CYS A 90 -5.99 -14.13 -9.66
N PHE A 91 -5.84 -14.60 -8.42
CA PHE A 91 -6.81 -15.48 -7.76
C PHE A 91 -7.09 -15.04 -6.32
N ILE A 92 -8.23 -15.46 -5.79
CA ILE A 92 -8.64 -15.15 -4.41
C ILE A 92 -8.70 -16.45 -3.60
N LYS A 93 -7.88 -16.55 -2.55
CA LYS A 93 -7.99 -17.61 -1.52
C LYS A 93 -8.92 -17.11 -0.41
N ARG A 94 -9.98 -17.86 -0.12
CA ARG A 94 -10.96 -17.52 0.92
C ARG A 94 -10.75 -18.40 2.15
N ASN A 95 -10.49 -17.77 3.29
CA ASN A 95 -10.59 -18.42 4.59
C ASN A 95 -11.98 -18.21 5.18
N ARG A 96 -12.77 -19.29 5.27
CA ARG A 96 -14.16 -19.21 5.76
C ARG A 96 -14.25 -18.99 7.27
N SER A 97 -13.32 -19.53 8.06
CA SER A 97 -13.37 -19.44 9.53
C SER A 97 -13.11 -18.01 10.01
N THR A 98 -12.16 -17.32 9.38
CA THR A 98 -11.80 -15.93 9.71
C THR A 98 -12.52 -14.89 8.84
N HIS A 99 -13.41 -15.34 7.94
CA HIS A 99 -14.06 -14.50 6.93
C HIS A 99 -13.09 -13.58 6.18
N THR A 100 -11.90 -14.10 5.88
CA THR A 100 -10.82 -13.36 5.23
C THR A 100 -10.66 -13.83 3.79
N TYR A 101 -10.35 -12.89 2.91
CA TYR A 101 -10.17 -13.08 1.48
C TYR A 101 -8.80 -12.51 1.12
N CYS A 102 -7.92 -13.33 0.55
CA CYS A 102 -6.58 -12.90 0.17
C CYS A 102 -6.45 -12.96 -1.34
N LEU A 103 -6.09 -11.82 -1.94
CA LEU A 103 -5.83 -11.67 -3.37
C LEU A 103 -4.35 -11.93 -3.64
N TYR A 104 -4.09 -12.75 -4.64
CA TYR A 104 -2.74 -13.10 -5.10
C TYR A 104 -2.62 -12.86 -6.60
N LEU A 105 -1.46 -12.41 -7.04
CA LEU A 105 -1.03 -12.44 -8.43
C LEU A 105 -0.56 -13.85 -8.77
N SER A 106 -1.12 -14.45 -9.80
CA SER A 106 -0.69 -15.74 -10.35
C SER A 106 0.69 -15.61 -10.97
N LEU A 107 1.58 -16.55 -10.65
CA LEU A 107 2.94 -16.66 -11.21
C LEU A 107 2.99 -17.74 -12.29
N THR A 108 2.08 -18.71 -12.20
CA THR A 108 1.88 -19.75 -13.20
C THR A 108 0.41 -19.82 -13.61
N ASN A 109 0.13 -20.46 -14.74
CA ASN A 109 -1.25 -20.72 -15.18
C ASN A 109 -1.90 -21.91 -14.42
N ALA A 110 -1.31 -22.37 -13.33
CA ALA A 110 -1.80 -23.52 -12.56
C ALA A 110 -2.81 -23.11 -11.47
N LEU A 111 -3.84 -23.95 -11.27
CA LEU A 111 -4.89 -23.74 -10.25
C LEU A 111 -4.41 -23.87 -8.80
N THR A 112 -3.22 -24.44 -8.58
CA THR A 112 -2.62 -24.72 -7.26
C THR A 112 -1.51 -23.74 -6.88
N ASP A 113 -1.45 -22.58 -7.54
CA ASP A 113 -0.28 -21.71 -7.47
C ASP A 113 -0.09 -21.02 -6.11
N ASP A 114 1.17 -20.91 -5.71
CA ASP A 114 1.62 -20.03 -4.64
C ASP A 114 1.96 -18.66 -5.23
N GLY A 115 0.89 -17.89 -5.46
CA GLY A 115 0.96 -16.56 -6.02
C GLY A 115 1.67 -15.53 -5.13
N LYS A 116 1.98 -14.37 -5.70
CA LYS A 116 2.42 -13.19 -4.93
C LYS A 116 1.23 -12.58 -4.21
N PHE A 117 1.29 -12.51 -2.89
CA PHE A 117 0.26 -11.80 -2.10
C PHE A 117 0.18 -10.32 -2.47
N LEU A 118 -1.04 -9.80 -2.67
CA LEU A 118 -1.31 -8.40 -3.00
C LEU A 118 -2.11 -7.68 -1.92
N LEU A 119 -3.28 -8.22 -1.56
CA LEU A 119 -4.22 -7.60 -0.64
C LEU A 119 -4.92 -8.67 0.20
N ALA A 120 -5.35 -8.29 1.38
CA ALA A 120 -6.31 -9.04 2.15
C ALA A 120 -7.54 -8.19 2.44
N ALA A 121 -8.70 -8.84 2.54
CA ALA A 121 -9.93 -8.23 2.99
C ALA A 121 -10.58 -9.10 4.06
N ARG A 122 -11.06 -8.49 5.15
CA ARG A 122 -11.83 -9.19 6.20
C ARG A 122 -13.24 -8.66 6.29
N LYS A 123 -14.21 -9.57 6.17
CA LYS A 123 -15.64 -9.25 6.33
C LYS A 123 -15.99 -9.08 7.80
N HIS A 124 -16.63 -7.96 8.10
CA HIS A 124 -17.23 -7.63 9.38
C HIS A 124 -18.74 -7.49 9.19
N LYS A 125 -19.50 -8.43 9.74
CA LYS A 125 -20.96 -8.40 9.67
C LYS A 125 -21.49 -7.38 10.68
N ARG A 126 -22.32 -6.45 10.23
CA ARG A 126 -23.10 -5.53 11.08
C ARG A 126 -24.59 -5.85 10.92
N PRO A 127 -25.46 -5.40 11.85
CA PRO A 127 -26.89 -5.64 11.73
C PRO A 127 -27.50 -5.07 10.44
N THR A 128 -27.00 -3.92 9.99
CA THR A 128 -27.59 -3.17 8.86
C THR A 128 -26.78 -3.24 7.57
N HIS A 129 -25.57 -3.80 7.59
CA HIS A 129 -24.67 -3.85 6.44
C HIS A 129 -23.49 -4.81 6.69
N ASN A 130 -22.69 -5.07 5.67
CA ASN A 130 -21.39 -5.71 5.80
C ASN A 130 -20.29 -4.73 5.43
N ASP A 131 -19.23 -4.68 6.23
CA ASP A 131 -18.01 -3.94 5.93
C ASP A 131 -16.90 -4.95 5.58
N TYR A 132 -16.13 -4.69 4.54
CA TYR A 132 -14.89 -5.41 4.24
C TYR A 132 -13.75 -4.43 4.40
N ILE A 133 -12.91 -4.65 5.40
CA ILE A 133 -11.69 -3.86 5.60
C ILE A 133 -10.62 -4.45 4.70
N ILE A 134 -10.00 -3.61 3.86
CA ILE A 134 -9.01 -4.00 2.87
C ILE A 134 -7.63 -3.49 3.33
N SER A 135 -6.62 -4.36 3.31
CA SER A 135 -5.28 -4.08 3.81
C SER A 135 -4.19 -4.69 2.91
N LEU A 136 -3.00 -4.09 2.93
CA LEU A 136 -1.76 -4.61 2.30
C LEU A 136 -1.10 -5.71 3.13
N ARG A 137 -1.62 -6.06 4.32
CA ARG A 137 -1.12 -7.13 5.18
C ARG A 137 -2.29 -7.98 5.67
N ALA A 138 -2.16 -9.30 5.66
CA ALA A 138 -3.24 -10.19 6.05
C ALA A 138 -3.43 -10.26 7.58
N GLU A 139 -2.34 -10.03 8.31
CA GLU A 139 -2.24 -10.09 9.76
C GLU A 139 -2.79 -8.81 10.41
N ASP A 140 -2.81 -7.71 9.67
CA ASP A 140 -3.22 -6.39 10.14
C ASP A 140 -4.44 -5.85 9.38
N MET A 141 -5.60 -5.94 10.03
CA MET A 141 -6.91 -5.49 9.52
C MET A 141 -7.42 -4.25 10.26
N SER A 142 -6.54 -3.52 10.95
CA SER A 142 -6.89 -2.29 11.64
C SER A 142 -7.10 -1.14 10.65
N ARG A 143 -8.05 -0.24 10.93
CA ARG A 143 -8.32 0.94 10.07
C ARG A 143 -7.29 2.04 10.30
N GLU A 144 -6.64 2.02 11.45
CA GLU A 144 -5.63 2.96 11.89
C GLU A 144 -4.22 2.51 11.46
N SER A 145 -4.09 1.32 10.88
CA SER A 145 -2.82 0.80 10.38
C SER A 145 -2.35 1.55 9.12
N SER A 146 -1.03 1.69 8.98
CA SER A 146 -0.40 2.16 7.75
C SER A 146 -0.61 1.21 6.56
N SER A 147 -0.98 -0.04 6.81
CA SER A 147 -1.32 -1.03 5.77
C SER A 147 -2.78 -0.94 5.30
N TYR A 148 -3.63 -0.15 5.96
CA TYR A 148 -5.02 0.04 5.58
C TYR A 148 -5.14 0.69 4.20
N VAL A 149 -5.86 0.03 3.31
CA VAL A 149 -6.04 0.46 1.91
C VAL A 149 -7.37 1.17 1.73
N GLY A 150 -8.41 0.69 2.39
CA GLY A 150 -9.77 1.14 2.21
C GLY A 150 -10.81 0.16 2.72
N LYS A 151 -12.07 0.42 2.38
CA LYS A 151 -13.22 -0.35 2.84
C LYS A 151 -14.27 -0.50 1.76
N LEU A 152 -14.83 -1.69 1.62
CA LEU A 152 -16.05 -1.94 0.85
C LEU A 152 -17.22 -2.04 1.82
N ARG A 153 -18.27 -1.23 1.62
CA ARG A 153 -19.48 -1.25 2.45
C ARG A 153 -20.68 -1.67 1.62
N SER A 154 -21.39 -2.71 2.05
CA SER A 154 -22.69 -3.07 1.46
C SER A 154 -23.80 -2.18 1.98
N ASN A 155 -24.92 -2.10 1.26
CA ASN A 155 -26.19 -1.72 1.84
C ASN A 155 -26.82 -2.91 2.62
N TYR A 156 -27.99 -2.70 3.18
CA TYR A 156 -28.73 -3.71 3.95
C TYR A 156 -29.05 -4.96 3.13
N LEU A 157 -29.54 -4.78 1.90
CA LEU A 157 -29.94 -5.89 1.02
C LEU A 157 -28.75 -6.63 0.40
N GLY A 158 -27.54 -6.05 0.41
CA GLY A 158 -26.35 -6.65 -0.19
C GLY A 158 -26.32 -6.60 -1.72
N ASN A 159 -27.15 -5.76 -2.35
CA ASN A 159 -27.17 -5.54 -3.80
C ASN A 159 -26.45 -4.26 -4.24
N ARG A 160 -26.05 -3.39 -3.30
CA ARG A 160 -25.25 -2.19 -3.59
C ARG A 160 -24.06 -2.12 -2.66
N TYR A 161 -22.91 -1.76 -3.22
CA TYR A 161 -21.66 -1.61 -2.48
C TYR A 161 -20.99 -0.27 -2.82
N THR A 162 -20.34 0.32 -1.83
CA THR A 162 -19.53 1.53 -1.97
C THR A 162 -18.10 1.24 -1.57
N ILE A 163 -17.16 1.59 -2.43
CA ILE A 163 -15.72 1.52 -2.17
C ILE A 163 -15.26 2.85 -1.59
N LEU A 164 -14.63 2.80 -0.43
CA LEU A 164 -14.08 3.94 0.29
C LEU A 164 -12.57 3.80 0.36
N ALA A 165 -11.83 4.79 -0.13
CA ALA A 165 -10.38 4.79 -0.01
C ALA A 165 -9.94 5.05 1.44
N GLY A 166 -8.89 4.37 1.87
CA GLY A 166 -8.11 4.77 3.04
C GLY A 166 -7.14 5.89 2.66
N GLN A 167 -7.01 6.88 3.54
CA GLN A 167 -5.97 7.90 3.38
C GLN A 167 -4.60 7.25 3.58
N SER A 168 -3.69 7.44 2.63
CA SER A 168 -2.26 7.28 2.87
C SER A 168 -1.74 8.62 3.40
N ALA A 169 -1.16 8.65 4.60
CA ALA A 169 -0.57 9.85 5.20
C ALA A 169 0.70 10.37 4.48
N ASP A 170 0.92 10.00 3.21
CA ASP A 170 2.17 10.23 2.47
C ASP A 170 2.02 11.13 1.23
N THR A 171 0.86 11.77 1.03
CA THR A 171 0.77 12.90 0.09
C THR A 171 1.11 14.17 0.86
N GLY A 172 2.39 14.54 0.82
CA GLY A 172 3.00 15.60 1.63
C GLY A 172 2.18 16.88 1.74
N SER A 173 1.51 17.04 2.88
CA SER A 173 1.17 18.35 3.41
C SER A 173 2.39 18.85 4.19
N LYS A 174 3.34 19.48 3.47
CA LYS A 174 4.16 20.52 4.09
C LYS A 174 3.19 21.66 4.46
N MET A 175 2.50 21.54 5.59
CA MET A 175 1.85 22.70 6.20
C MET A 175 2.99 23.63 6.63
N ALA A 176 3.22 24.66 5.82
CA ALA A 176 3.99 25.82 6.22
C ALA A 176 3.38 26.32 7.53
N LYS A 177 4.13 26.12 8.62
CA LYS A 177 3.75 26.55 9.96
C LYS A 177 4.00 28.05 10.02
N ASN A 178 3.02 28.83 9.57
CA ASN A 178 3.02 30.26 9.84
C ASN A 178 2.80 30.43 11.35
N HIS A 179 3.88 30.78 12.04
CA HIS A 179 3.84 31.20 13.43
C HIS A 179 3.14 32.57 13.50
N SER A 180 2.00 32.64 14.18
CA SER A 180 1.49 33.88 14.77
C SER A 180 1.46 33.72 16.29
N PRO A 181 1.92 34.73 17.07
CA PRO A 181 1.96 34.63 18.53
C PRO A 181 0.65 35.14 19.16
N GLY A 182 0.17 34.42 20.19
CA GLY A 182 -0.65 34.96 21.28
C GLY A 182 -2.13 34.55 21.32
N LEU A 183 -2.51 33.60 22.19
CA LEU A 183 -3.16 33.81 23.52
C LEU A 183 -3.58 32.42 24.10
N PRO A 184 -3.64 32.21 25.44
CA PRO A 184 -3.48 30.89 26.02
C PRO A 184 -4.78 30.19 26.44
N ASN A 185 -4.70 28.86 26.39
CA ASN A 185 -5.39 27.88 27.22
C ASN A 185 -6.89 27.62 26.96
N LEU A 186 -7.16 26.60 26.14
CA LEU A 186 -8.32 25.73 26.36
C LEU A 186 -7.87 24.27 26.32
N LYS A 187 -8.15 23.60 27.43
CA LYS A 187 -7.78 22.25 27.86
C LYS A 187 -7.90 21.20 26.76
N HIS A 188 -6.89 20.34 26.69
CA HIS A 188 -6.78 19.06 25.97
C HIS A 188 -8.13 18.46 25.53
N ALA A 189 -8.45 18.63 24.25
CA ALA A 189 -9.27 17.69 23.50
C ALA A 189 -8.37 17.08 22.43
N SER A 190 -8.00 15.81 22.61
CA SER A 190 -7.35 15.01 21.57
C SER A 190 -8.25 15.02 20.34
N SER A 191 -7.90 15.82 19.34
CA SER A 191 -8.58 15.84 18.06
C SER A 191 -8.28 14.52 17.37
N LYS A 192 -9.19 13.56 17.51
CA LYS A 192 -9.28 12.42 16.60
C LYS A 192 -9.51 13.02 15.21
N ILE A 193 -8.42 13.14 14.45
CA ILE A 193 -8.43 13.55 13.04
C ILE A 193 -9.41 12.62 12.35
N HIS A 194 -10.57 13.15 11.95
CA HIS A 194 -11.55 12.39 11.20
C HIS A 194 -10.90 12.01 9.86
N LEU A 195 -10.55 10.73 9.73
CA LEU A 195 -10.11 10.09 8.52
C LEU A 195 -11.22 10.22 7.46
N VAL A 196 -11.21 11.30 6.69
CA VAL A 196 -12.12 11.53 5.56
C VAL A 196 -11.83 10.45 4.53
N ASN A 197 -12.63 9.39 4.52
CA ASN A 197 -12.60 8.38 3.48
C ASN A 197 -13.35 8.95 2.28
N TYR A 198 -12.69 9.10 1.13
CA TYR A 198 -13.35 9.52 -0.10
C TYR A 198 -13.96 8.30 -0.81
N SER A 199 -15.18 8.46 -1.35
CA SER A 199 -15.84 7.41 -2.15
C SER A 199 -15.10 7.27 -3.47
N MET A 200 -14.66 6.06 -3.80
CA MET A 200 -13.93 5.77 -5.04
C MET A 200 -14.85 5.26 -6.15
N ALA A 201 -15.79 4.38 -5.81
CA ALA A 201 -16.64 3.70 -6.78
C ALA A 201 -17.86 3.07 -6.12
N HIS A 202 -18.85 2.75 -6.94
CA HIS A 202 -20.06 2.05 -6.55
C HIS A 202 -20.27 0.80 -7.41
N ILE A 203 -20.78 -0.27 -6.79
CA ILE A 203 -21.16 -1.51 -7.45
C ILE A 203 -22.63 -1.73 -7.15
N SER A 204 -23.42 -2.00 -8.19
CA SER A 204 -24.85 -2.29 -8.06
C SER A 204 -25.15 -3.58 -8.82
N TYR A 205 -25.88 -4.47 -8.17
CA TYR A 205 -26.40 -5.69 -8.78
C TYR A 205 -27.88 -5.47 -9.10
N GLU A 206 -28.25 -5.79 -10.34
CA GLU A 206 -29.65 -5.87 -10.72
C GLU A 206 -30.31 -7.04 -10.00
N LEU A 207 -31.47 -6.80 -9.40
CA LEU A 207 -32.26 -7.84 -8.78
C LEU A 207 -33.25 -8.34 -9.82
N GLU A 208 -33.08 -9.57 -10.27
CA GLU A 208 -34.11 -10.23 -11.06
C GLU A 208 -35.36 -10.40 -10.20
N VAL A 209 -36.41 -9.65 -10.54
CA VAL A 209 -37.75 -9.83 -9.97
C VAL A 209 -38.37 -11.00 -10.73
N LEU A 210 -38.79 -12.04 -9.98
CA LEU A 210 -39.48 -13.21 -10.52
C LEU A 210 -40.58 -12.81 -11.52
N GLY A 211 -40.38 -13.06 -12.82
CA GLY A 211 -41.42 -12.91 -13.84
C GLY A 211 -41.03 -12.33 -15.21
N SER A 212 -39.77 -12.00 -15.47
CA SER A 212 -39.35 -11.52 -16.80
C SER A 212 -38.87 -12.68 -17.69
N ARG A 213 -39.81 -13.34 -18.39
CA ARG A 213 -39.55 -14.19 -19.56
C ARG A 213 -40.51 -13.79 -20.68
#